data_AF-A0A956WFG6-F1
#
_entry.id   AF-A0A956WFG6-F1
#
_cell.length_a   1.000
_cell.length_b   1.000
_cell.length_c   1.000
_cell.angle_alpha   90.00
_cell.angle_beta   90.00
_cell.angle_gamma   90.00
#
_symmetry.space_group_name_H-M   'P 1'
#
loop_
_entity.id
_entity.type
_entity.pdbx_description
1 polymer ?
#
loop_
_entity_poly.entity_id
_entity_poly.type
_entity_poly.pdbx_seq_one_letter_code
_entity_poly.pdbx_strand_id
1 'polypeptide(L)' 'GFSGTPDGVFDSGFMETGATFTHTFTEAGTYPYFCMPHPWMRGTLLVVEE' A
#
# COMPACT_ATOMS: atom_id res chain seq x y z
N GLY A 1 -5.80 2.58 -0.16
CA GLY A 1 -7.00 2.66 0.71
C GLY A 1 -6.92 3.81 1.69
N PHE A 2 -8.03 4.46 2.00
CA PHE A 2 -8.14 5.49 3.03
C PHE A 2 -9.01 4.99 4.19
N SER A 3 -8.72 5.44 5.43
CA SER A 3 -9.53 5.13 6.63
C SER A 3 -9.68 3.65 7.02
N GLY A 4 -8.73 2.79 6.66
CA GLY A 4 -8.76 1.37 7.04
C GLY A 4 -9.62 0.49 6.12
N THR A 5 -10.11 1.03 5.01
CA THR A 5 -10.79 0.26 3.96
C THR A 5 -9.83 0.07 2.77
N PRO A 6 -9.57 -1.18 2.34
CA PRO A 6 -8.82 -1.44 1.11
C PRO A 6 -9.56 -0.89 -0.12
N ASP A 7 -8.81 -0.33 -1.07
CA ASP A 7 -9.32 0.14 -2.36
C ASP A 7 -9.09 -0.86 -3.50
N GLY A 8 -8.42 -1.98 -3.21
CA GLY A 8 -8.19 -3.07 -4.17
C GLY A 8 -7.04 -2.84 -5.15
N VAL A 9 -6.24 -1.77 -4.98
CA VAL A 9 -5.12 -1.46 -5.88
C VAL A 9 -3.96 -2.43 -5.66
N PHE A 10 -3.59 -2.67 -4.40
CA PHE A 10 -2.60 -3.67 -4.03
C PHE A 10 -2.85 -4.19 -2.60
N ASP A 11 -2.41 -5.43 -2.35
CA ASP A 11 -2.46 -6.06 -1.03
C ASP A 11 -1.24 -6.98 -0.88
N SER A 12 -0.40 -6.72 0.11
CA SER A 12 0.73 -7.60 0.43
C SER A 12 0.29 -8.87 1.16
N GLY A 13 -0.95 -8.92 1.63
CA GLY A 13 -1.43 -9.88 2.61
C GLY A 13 -0.73 -9.71 3.96
N PHE A 14 -0.88 -10.72 4.82
CA PHE A 14 -0.07 -10.85 6.04
C PHE A 14 1.35 -11.26 5.65
N MET A 15 2.33 -10.53 6.18
CA MET A 15 3.75 -10.79 5.93
C MET A 15 4.43 -11.29 7.20
N GLU A 16 5.14 -12.41 7.09
CA GLU A 16 6.01 -12.93 8.13
C GLU A 16 7.29 -12.10 8.28
N THR A 17 8.00 -12.27 9.40
CA THR A 17 9.28 -11.59 9.61
C THR A 17 10.29 -11.97 8.53
N GLY A 18 10.88 -10.96 7.88
CA GLY A 18 11.87 -11.14 6.82
C GLY A 18 11.27 -11.38 5.42
N ALA A 19 9.95 -11.47 5.29
CA ALA A 19 9.29 -11.52 3.98
C ALA A 19 9.42 -10.18 3.24
N THR A 20 9.42 -10.25 1.91
CA THR A 20 9.38 -9.08 1.03
C THR A 20 8.17 -9.16 0.12
N PHE A 21 7.63 -7.99 -0.23
CA PHE A 21 6.54 -7.84 -1.18
C PHE A 21 6.93 -6.79 -2.22
N THR A 22 6.54 -7.03 -3.47
CA THR A 22 6.84 -6.15 -4.60
C THR A 22 5.55 -5.86 -5.36
N HIS A 23 5.34 -4.60 -5.71
CA HIS A 23 4.27 -4.14 -6.57
C HIS A 23 4.80 -3.05 -7.51
N THR A 24 4.39 -3.09 -8.77
CA THR A 24 4.75 -2.10 -9.79
C THR A 24 3.54 -1.24 -10.10
N PHE A 25 3.65 0.07 -9.89
CA PHE A 25 2.65 1.04 -10.31
C PHE A 25 2.89 1.42 -11.77
N THR A 26 1.85 1.38 -12.60
CA THR A 26 1.93 1.71 -14.03
C THR A 26 1.37 3.09 -14.37
N GLU A 27 0.78 3.76 -13.39
CA GLU A 27 0.13 5.06 -13.55
C GLU A 27 0.65 6.02 -12.48
N ALA A 28 0.79 7.30 -12.83
CA ALA A 28 1.09 8.33 -11.86
C ALA A 28 -0.13 8.57 -10.96
N GLY A 29 0.12 8.86 -9.69
CA GLY A 29 -0.95 9.01 -8.72
C GLY A 29 -0.48 9.01 -7.28
N THR A 30 -1.44 9.24 -6.39
CA THR A 30 -1.23 9.15 -4.94
C THR A 30 -1.92 7.91 -4.41
N TYR A 31 -1.14 7.00 -3.85
CA TYR A 31 -1.61 5.72 -3.34
C TYR A 31 -1.45 5.68 -1.81
N PRO A 32 -2.50 6.04 -1.04
CA PRO A 32 -2.49 5.86 0.40
C PRO A 32 -2.55 4.37 0.73
N TYR A 33 -1.78 3.95 1.73
CA TYR A 33 -1.77 2.56 2.19
C TYR A 33 -1.77 2.49 3.71
N PHE A 34 -2.19 1.35 4.24
CA PHE A 34 -2.20 1.07 5.66
C PHE A 34 -1.96 -0.42 5.92
N CYS A 35 -1.52 -0.75 7.13
CA CYS A 35 -1.44 -2.13 7.58
C CYS A 35 -2.79 -2.57 8.16
N MET A 36 -3.40 -3.62 7.60
CA MET A 36 -4.72 -4.11 8.06
C MET A 36 -4.81 -4.42 9.58
N PRO A 37 -3.91 -5.24 10.17
CA PRO A 37 -3.95 -5.51 11.61
C PRO A 37 -3.51 -4.34 12.48
N HIS A 38 -2.84 -3.34 11.90
CA HIS A 38 -2.30 -2.19 12.61
C HIS A 38 -2.75 -0.88 11.93
N PRO A 39 -4.04 -0.49 11.99
CA PRO A 39 -4.59 0.61 11.18
C PRO A 39 -4.00 2.00 11.45
N TRP A 40 -3.19 2.15 12.52
CA TRP A 40 -2.40 3.34 12.80
C TRP A 40 -1.14 3.45 11.92
N MET A 41 -0.63 2.32 11.41
CA MET A 41 0.46 2.31 10.45
C MET A 41 -0.09 2.67 9.08
N ARG A 42 0.22 3.88 8.64
CA ARG A 42 -0.27 4.47 7.39
C ARG A 42 0.89 5.13 6.66
N GLY A 43 0.82 5.13 5.34
CA GLY A 43 1.76 5.86 4.50
C GLY A 43 1.11 6.26 3.19
N THR A 44 1.86 6.98 2.38
CA THR A 44 1.40 7.43 1.06
C THR A 44 2.55 7.30 0.09
N LEU A 45 2.28 6.67 -1.05
CA LEU A 45 3.19 6.58 -2.18
C LEU A 45 2.77 7.61 -3.22
N LEU A 46 3.69 8.49 -3.60
CA LEU A 46 3.49 9.41 -4.71
C LEU A 46 4.27 8.86 -5.91
N VAL A 47 3.54 8.46 -6.95
CA VAL A 47 4.12 8.07 -8.25
C VAL A 47 3.95 9.26 -9.17
N VAL A 48 5.08 9.75 -9.71
CA VAL A 48 5.11 10.87 -10.66
C VAL A 48 5.39 10.33 -12.05
N GLU A 49 4.85 11.00 -13.06
CA GLU A 49 5.29 10.77 -14.45
C GLU A 49 6.75 11.19 -14.59
N GLU A 50 7.46 10.58 -15.55
CA GLU A 50 8.81 10.98 -15.93
C GLU A 50 8.83 12.30 -16.71
#